data_AF-A0A0W0TS25-F1
#
_entry.id   AF-A0A0W0TS25-F1
#
_cell.length_a   1.000
_cell.length_b   1.000
_cell.length_c   1.000
_cell.angle_alpha   90.00
_cell.angle_beta   90.00
_cell.angle_gamma   90.00
#
_symmetry.space_group_name_H-M   'P 1'
#
loop_
_entity.id
_entity.type
_entity.pdbx_description
1 polymer ?
#
loop_
_entity_poly.entity_id
_entity_poly.type
_entity_poly.pdbx_seq_one_letter_code
_entity_poly.pdbx_strand_id
1 'polypeptide(L)'
;MSSRWINKHQDGHSINEAPLTESEEQSGYVSQVNRALATDWLSERCRELDTHTNPTLIQNILSALRLNTLRVTEPGLRTWLEQTTSTPQDLRPLIENLQRFILKNEPLCQLTADIARNTWISEEEWLRNRQMLSQQAHVLFLMEGLTISMANSDTALQEVYQHFIDKRHTRYPGNPWMTFLFGVPASTGIFERLKLISVEPSLLNLLFHAKTGSAPETETDRAQFIREYGLSSINAACVELANVSERISGTIAGFGLNILEAVLTEAKHKKPASSIADNGAAGLGLIACMEHHGYESQYTVCNRLLPERVGVTREGHYSLLPSMRLQDSPKKVHQFFVHRAWRDLYNAWNLHFCIQQMNSSFLPLKLLLPSVIGASPESFKHMRVLSLYLFANLHLTAAPHAHPLFQSTFAFQQQDTIMRAFAHINHLYAALLLKSGCPGLNKTPAMLYAETIGHHPGLQLARSISRFLYASDSFRVFEEPPPKPSASPGLFTPAPTDASGTSSPPSVGPP
;
A
#
# COMPACT_ATOMS: atom_id res chain seq x y z
N MET A 1 -5.64 -26.01 62.49
CA MET A 1 -6.45 -27.24 62.53
C MET A 1 -7.27 -27.27 61.24
N SER A 2 -6.97 -28.19 60.32
CA SER A 2 -7.73 -29.45 60.08
C SER A 2 -9.17 -29.17 59.56
N SER A 3 -9.70 -29.72 58.46
CA SER A 3 -9.28 -30.63 57.39
C SER A 3 -10.45 -30.68 56.37
N ARG A 4 -10.18 -30.53 55.06
CA ARG A 4 -10.34 -31.55 53.99
C ARG A 4 -11.67 -32.36 53.91
N TRP A 5 -12.38 -32.15 52.80
CA TRP A 5 -12.90 -33.13 51.82
C TRP A 5 -12.91 -32.37 50.46
N ILE A 6 -12.44 -32.81 49.29
CA ILE A 6 -11.81 -34.06 48.78
C ILE A 6 -12.76 -35.22 48.43
N ASN A 7 -13.39 -35.15 47.25
CA ASN A 7 -12.99 -35.96 46.07
C ASN A 7 -13.63 -35.36 44.79
N LYS A 8 -12.91 -35.11 43.68
CA LYS A 8 -12.23 -36.01 42.72
C LYS A 8 -13.20 -36.63 41.69
N HIS A 9 -13.14 -36.11 40.46
CA HIS A 9 -12.77 -36.92 39.31
C HIS A 9 -11.86 -36.09 38.39
N GLN A 10 -10.66 -36.61 38.13
CA GLN A 10 -9.81 -36.21 37.03
C GLN A 10 -9.99 -37.29 35.96
N ASP A 11 -10.09 -36.89 34.70
CA ASP A 11 -9.47 -37.63 33.61
C ASP A 11 -8.55 -36.65 32.88
N GLY A 12 -7.32 -37.08 32.63
CA GLY A 12 -6.25 -36.23 32.14
C GLY A 12 -6.00 -36.45 30.66
N HIS A 13 -6.01 -35.37 29.89
CA HIS A 13 -5.19 -35.27 28.70
C HIS A 13 -4.09 -34.25 28.97
N SER A 14 -2.91 -34.74 29.36
CA SER A 14 -1.69 -33.96 29.21
C SER A 14 -1.46 -33.76 27.71
N ILE A 15 -1.59 -32.51 27.25
CA ILE A 15 -1.01 -32.13 25.98
C ILE A 15 0.50 -32.23 26.19
N ASN A 16 1.10 -33.32 25.71
CA ASN A 16 2.55 -33.35 25.53
C ASN A 16 2.86 -32.25 24.51
N GLU A 17 3.49 -31.18 24.97
CA GLU A 17 4.22 -30.28 24.08
C GLU A 17 5.23 -31.16 23.34
N ALA A 18 5.01 -31.38 22.04
CA ALA A 18 5.99 -32.05 21.22
C ALA A 18 7.27 -31.21 21.26
N PRO A 19 8.46 -31.82 21.45
CA PRO A 19 9.70 -31.06 21.37
C PRO A 19 9.75 -30.38 20.00
N LEU A 20 9.99 -29.07 20.00
CA LEU A 20 10.22 -28.31 18.78
C LEU A 20 11.33 -29.00 17.99
N THR A 21 11.16 -29.13 16.67
CA THR A 21 12.21 -29.73 15.86
C THR A 21 13.47 -28.85 15.93
N GLU A 22 14.67 -29.45 15.85
CA GLU A 22 15.93 -28.67 15.87
C GLU A 22 15.93 -27.53 14.83
N SER A 23 15.18 -27.68 13.72
CA SER A 23 15.01 -26.65 12.70
C SER A 23 14.16 -25.44 13.16
N GLU A 24 13.17 -25.66 14.02
CA GLU A 24 12.30 -24.61 14.58
C GLU A 24 13.00 -23.88 15.72
N GLU A 25 13.75 -24.59 16.57
CA GLU A 25 14.60 -23.98 17.60
C GLU A 25 15.71 -23.13 16.97
N GLN A 26 16.40 -23.65 15.94
CA GLN A 26 17.40 -22.89 15.19
C GLN A 26 16.79 -21.69 14.46
N SER A 27 15.61 -21.83 13.84
CA SER A 27 14.90 -20.72 13.19
C SER A 27 14.49 -19.63 14.20
N GLY A 28 14.00 -20.03 15.38
CA GLY A 28 13.66 -19.10 16.45
C GLY A 28 14.88 -18.35 16.99
N TYR A 29 15.99 -19.05 17.20
CA TYR A 29 17.25 -18.46 17.64
C TYR A 29 17.82 -17.46 16.62
N VAL A 30 17.85 -17.82 15.33
CA VAL A 30 18.34 -16.92 14.26
C VAL A 30 17.47 -15.65 14.16
N SER A 31 16.15 -15.75 14.29
CA SER A 31 15.26 -14.57 14.32
C SER A 31 15.56 -13.66 15.53
N GLN A 32 15.83 -14.22 16.71
CA GLN A 32 16.20 -13.43 17.89
C GLN A 32 17.54 -12.71 17.71
N VAL A 33 18.56 -13.38 17.18
CA VAL A 33 19.89 -12.78 16.92
C VAL A 33 19.79 -11.67 15.87
N ASN A 34 19.05 -11.89 14.77
CA ASN A 34 18.79 -10.86 13.76
C ASN A 34 18.08 -9.65 14.37
N ARG A 35 17.05 -9.88 15.19
CA ARG A 35 16.29 -8.83 15.87
C ARG A 35 17.14 -7.99 16.82
N ALA A 36 18.07 -8.60 17.55
CA ALA A 36 19.01 -7.88 18.41
C ALA A 36 19.93 -6.96 17.58
N LEU A 37 20.65 -7.52 16.60
CA LEU A 37 21.57 -6.76 15.73
C LEU A 37 20.87 -5.61 14.99
N ALA A 38 19.67 -5.85 14.47
CA ALA A 38 18.88 -4.82 13.81
C ALA A 38 18.39 -3.74 14.79
N THR A 39 18.05 -4.11 16.03
CA THR A 39 17.61 -3.15 17.06
C THR A 39 18.75 -2.25 17.46
N ASP A 40 19.94 -2.80 17.71
CA ASP A 40 21.12 -2.03 18.12
C ASP A 40 21.53 -1.04 17.03
N TRP A 41 21.64 -1.51 15.78
CA TRP A 41 22.01 -0.69 14.62
C TRP A 41 21.00 0.44 14.37
N LEU A 42 19.70 0.17 14.37
CA LEU A 42 18.68 1.21 14.22
C LEU A 42 18.68 2.20 15.39
N SER A 43 18.89 1.72 16.62
CA SER A 43 18.91 2.55 17.83
C SER A 43 20.13 3.45 17.89
N GLU A 44 21.28 3.01 17.38
CA GLU A 44 22.47 3.83 17.18
C GLU A 44 22.21 4.88 16.08
N ARG A 45 21.89 4.43 14.86
CA ARG A 45 21.78 5.31 13.68
C ARG A 45 20.68 6.36 13.81
N CYS A 46 19.55 6.05 14.45
CA CYS A 46 18.50 7.04 14.69
C CYS A 46 18.80 8.03 15.82
N ARG A 47 19.77 7.79 16.72
CA ARG A 47 20.24 8.81 17.68
C ARG A 47 20.95 9.97 16.97
N GLU A 48 21.43 9.75 15.75
CA GLU A 48 22.05 10.77 14.91
C GLU A 48 21.04 11.57 14.07
N LEU A 49 19.76 11.18 14.04
CA LEU A 49 18.73 11.93 13.33
C LEU A 49 18.20 13.09 14.19
N ASP A 50 17.64 14.09 13.53
CA ASP A 50 17.08 15.24 14.25
C ASP A 50 15.83 14.81 15.01
N THR A 51 15.78 15.14 16.30
CA THR A 51 14.67 14.76 17.20
C THR A 51 13.44 15.64 17.05
N HIS A 52 13.54 16.74 16.30
CA HIS A 52 12.46 17.70 16.09
C HIS A 52 12.43 18.17 14.63
N THR A 53 11.25 18.56 14.14
CA THR A 53 11.10 19.19 12.83
C THR A 53 11.69 20.60 12.81
N ASN A 54 12.21 20.99 11.66
CA ASN A 54 12.64 22.34 11.33
C ASN A 54 11.50 23.03 10.53
N PRO A 55 10.82 24.05 11.09
CA PRO A 55 9.68 24.70 10.45
C PRO A 55 9.99 25.29 9.06
N THR A 56 11.18 25.87 8.88
CA THR A 56 11.63 26.40 7.58
C THR A 56 11.79 25.28 6.56
N LEU A 57 12.33 24.12 6.95
CA LEU A 57 12.43 22.95 6.08
C LEU A 57 11.04 22.39 5.74
N ILE A 58 10.12 22.36 6.70
CA ILE A 58 8.72 21.96 6.49
C ILE A 58 8.03 22.87 5.46
N GLN A 59 8.15 24.20 5.60
CA GLN A 59 7.64 25.17 4.62
C GLN A 59 8.25 24.95 3.23
N ASN A 60 9.56 24.72 3.14
CA ASN A 60 10.26 24.44 1.88
C ASN A 60 9.78 23.12 1.24
N ILE A 61 9.57 22.05 2.02
CA ILE A 61 9.01 20.78 1.52
C ILE A 61 7.59 20.99 1.01
N LEU A 62 6.73 21.68 1.76
CA LEU A 62 5.34 21.98 1.35
C LEU A 62 5.30 22.82 0.06
N SER A 63 6.19 23.79 -0.09
CA SER A 63 6.33 24.60 -1.31
C SER A 63 6.83 23.78 -2.51
N ALA A 64 7.90 23.01 -2.31
CA ALA A 64 8.49 22.15 -3.35
C ALA A 64 7.51 21.08 -3.86
N LEU A 65 6.71 20.52 -2.95
CA LEU A 65 5.64 19.55 -3.25
C LEU A 65 4.32 20.21 -3.69
N ARG A 66 4.27 21.56 -3.76
CA ARG A 66 3.09 22.37 -4.09
C ARG A 66 1.88 22.10 -3.18
N LEU A 67 2.11 21.64 -1.96
CA LEU A 67 1.11 21.36 -0.92
C LEU A 67 0.76 22.60 -0.09
N ASN A 68 1.57 23.65 -0.15
CA ASN A 68 1.26 24.97 0.42
C ASN A 68 0.01 25.64 -0.18
N THR A 69 -0.52 25.11 -1.29
CA THR A 69 -1.80 25.54 -1.91
C THR A 69 -2.96 24.57 -1.67
N LEU A 70 -2.78 23.56 -0.79
CA LEU A 70 -3.85 22.68 -0.35
C LEU A 70 -4.86 23.47 0.48
N ARG A 71 -6.13 23.45 0.07
CA ARG A 71 -7.23 24.09 0.81
C ARG A 71 -7.71 23.12 1.88
N VAL A 72 -7.23 23.30 3.11
CA VAL A 72 -7.64 22.48 4.25
C VAL A 72 -8.76 23.16 5.02
N THR A 73 -9.91 22.51 5.13
CA THR A 73 -11.02 22.95 6.00
C THR A 73 -11.13 22.10 7.27
N GLU A 74 -10.59 20.88 7.24
CA GLU A 74 -10.45 19.99 8.40
C GLU A 74 -9.67 20.69 9.55
N PRO A 75 -10.30 20.94 10.71
CA PRO A 75 -9.66 21.69 11.79
C PRO A 75 -8.35 21.07 12.32
N GLY A 76 -8.27 19.75 12.47
CA GLY A 76 -7.10 19.04 13.00
C GLY A 76 -5.87 19.17 12.12
N LEU A 77 -6.00 18.83 10.85
CA LEU A 77 -4.97 18.95 9.81
C LEU A 77 -4.57 20.41 9.59
N ARG A 78 -5.53 21.35 9.56
CA ARG A 78 -5.22 22.78 9.38
C ARG A 78 -4.37 23.31 10.54
N THR A 79 -4.83 23.11 11.78
CA THR A 79 -4.09 23.57 12.97
C THR A 79 -2.73 22.87 13.11
N TRP A 80 -2.64 21.59 12.76
CA TRP A 80 -1.36 20.88 12.75
C TRP A 80 -0.39 21.44 11.69
N LEU A 81 -0.86 21.73 10.46
CA LEU A 81 -0.06 22.37 9.41
C LEU A 81 0.42 23.77 9.82
N GLU A 82 -0.46 24.59 10.41
CA GLU A 82 -0.13 25.92 10.96
C GLU A 82 0.93 25.80 12.08
N GLN A 83 0.82 24.80 12.96
CA GLN A 83 1.78 24.56 14.03
C GLN A 83 3.13 24.07 13.49
N THR A 84 3.17 23.02 12.66
CA THR A 84 4.46 22.48 12.17
C THR A 84 5.20 23.39 11.19
N THR A 85 4.52 24.38 10.61
CA THR A 85 5.16 25.44 9.81
C THR A 85 5.64 26.63 10.67
N SER A 86 5.30 26.67 11.96
CA SER A 86 5.63 27.78 12.87
C SER A 86 6.55 27.37 14.03
N THR A 87 6.41 26.15 14.57
CA THR A 87 7.15 25.67 15.75
C THR A 87 7.69 24.25 15.53
N PRO A 88 8.90 23.92 16.03
CA PRO A 88 9.46 22.56 15.99
C PRO A 88 8.52 21.53 16.65
N GLN A 89 8.35 20.39 15.99
CA GLN A 89 7.51 19.27 16.44
C GLN A 89 8.37 18.04 16.74
N ASP A 90 8.05 17.27 17.77
CA ASP A 90 8.81 16.08 18.15
C ASP A 90 8.71 14.96 17.09
N LEU A 91 9.86 14.52 16.58
CA LEU A 91 9.99 13.43 15.60
C LEU A 91 10.18 12.05 16.25
N ARG A 92 10.54 11.98 17.54
CA ARG A 92 10.88 10.71 18.21
C ARG A 92 9.73 9.69 18.16
N PRO A 93 8.45 10.04 18.42
CA PRO A 93 7.36 9.07 18.35
C PRO A 93 7.20 8.45 16.96
N LEU A 94 7.41 9.23 15.89
CA LEU A 94 7.36 8.75 14.52
C LEU A 94 8.52 7.78 14.23
N ILE A 95 9.75 8.19 14.55
CA ILE A 95 10.98 7.42 14.29
C ILE A 95 10.98 6.10 15.07
N GLU A 96 10.67 6.12 16.37
CA GLU A 96 10.61 4.92 17.22
C GLU A 96 9.54 3.93 16.77
N ASN A 97 8.40 4.42 16.26
CA ASN A 97 7.38 3.53 15.70
C ASN A 97 7.83 2.93 14.36
N LEU A 98 8.47 3.71 13.48
CA LEU A 98 9.02 3.20 12.23
C LEU A 98 10.06 2.10 12.48
N GLN A 99 11.01 2.31 13.41
CA GLN A 99 11.94 1.26 13.86
C GLN A 99 11.18 0.00 14.31
N ARG A 100 10.18 0.15 15.19
CA ARG A 100 9.37 -0.98 15.68
C ARG A 100 8.60 -1.70 14.57
N PHE A 101 8.24 -1.05 13.48
CA PHE A 101 7.61 -1.71 12.32
C PHE A 101 8.62 -2.38 11.40
N ILE A 102 9.78 -1.77 11.15
CA ILE A 102 10.91 -2.40 10.43
C ILE A 102 11.34 -3.68 11.14
N LEU A 103 11.54 -3.64 12.47
CA LEU A 103 11.91 -4.81 13.26
C LEU A 103 10.83 -5.90 13.26
N LYS A 104 9.54 -5.55 13.17
CA LYS A 104 8.44 -6.53 13.11
C LYS A 104 8.27 -7.18 11.74
N ASN A 105 8.78 -6.56 10.69
CA ASN A 105 8.75 -7.09 9.33
C ASN A 105 9.99 -7.97 9.14
N GLU A 106 9.84 -9.29 9.16
CA GLU A 106 10.99 -10.20 9.26
C GLU A 106 12.01 -10.04 8.10
N PRO A 107 11.62 -9.90 6.81
CA PRO A 107 12.55 -9.58 5.73
C PRO A 107 13.35 -8.28 5.94
N LEU A 108 12.70 -7.20 6.40
CA LEU A 108 13.39 -5.92 6.66
C LEU A 108 14.27 -5.98 7.91
N CYS A 109 13.83 -6.70 8.94
CA CYS A 109 14.62 -6.98 10.14
C CYS A 109 15.90 -7.76 9.80
N GLN A 110 15.79 -8.83 8.99
CA GLN A 110 16.94 -9.60 8.53
C GLN A 110 17.89 -8.74 7.67
N LEU A 111 17.37 -7.94 6.73
CA LEU A 111 18.21 -7.04 5.92
C LEU A 111 18.99 -6.06 6.80
N THR A 112 18.34 -5.50 7.83
CA THR A 112 18.95 -4.56 8.76
C THR A 112 20.04 -5.25 9.61
N ALA A 113 19.79 -6.49 10.05
CA ALA A 113 20.79 -7.31 10.74
C ALA A 113 21.98 -7.65 9.85
N ASP A 114 21.75 -7.91 8.56
CA ASP A 114 22.81 -8.20 7.59
C ASP A 114 23.64 -6.95 7.26
N ILE A 115 23.02 -5.77 7.13
CA ILE A 115 23.71 -4.48 7.01
C ILE A 115 24.62 -4.23 8.22
N ALA A 116 24.10 -4.48 9.43
CA ALA A 116 24.85 -4.31 10.68
C ALA A 116 26.03 -5.29 10.77
N ARG A 117 25.76 -6.60 10.60
CA ARG A 117 26.75 -7.68 10.74
C ARG A 117 27.91 -7.56 9.76
N ASN A 118 27.63 -7.15 8.53
CA ASN A 118 28.62 -7.05 7.45
C ASN A 118 29.15 -5.62 7.25
N THR A 119 28.78 -4.68 8.13
CA THR A 119 29.15 -3.25 8.07
C THR A 119 28.99 -2.63 6.68
N TRP A 120 27.91 -2.97 5.97
CA TRP A 120 27.67 -2.55 4.57
C TRP A 120 27.40 -1.05 4.40
N ILE A 121 27.15 -0.33 5.48
CA ILE A 121 27.07 1.13 5.51
C ILE A 121 28.03 1.59 6.62
N SER A 122 29.10 2.29 6.25
CA SER A 122 30.05 2.81 7.22
C SER A 122 29.47 3.98 8.03
N GLU A 123 30.06 4.28 9.20
CA GLU A 123 29.67 5.46 9.99
C GLU A 123 29.90 6.76 9.20
N GLU A 124 31.00 6.86 8.45
CA GLU A 124 31.28 8.02 7.60
C GLU A 124 30.33 8.11 6.40
N GLU A 125 29.88 7.00 5.82
CA GLU A 125 28.79 7.00 4.83
C GLU A 125 27.47 7.48 5.44
N TRP A 126 27.11 6.99 6.63
CA TRP A 126 25.89 7.41 7.31
C TRP A 126 25.90 8.90 7.68
N LEU A 127 26.97 9.37 8.35
CA LEU A 127 27.13 10.77 8.74
C LEU A 127 27.12 11.73 7.54
N ARG A 128 27.76 11.36 6.42
CA ARG A 128 27.71 12.15 5.17
C ARG A 128 26.29 12.29 4.61
N ASN A 129 25.42 11.32 4.85
CA ASN A 129 24.03 11.31 4.37
C ASN A 129 23.01 11.81 5.41
N ARG A 130 23.43 12.11 6.65
CA ARG A 130 22.57 12.52 7.77
C ARG A 130 21.59 13.65 7.42
N GLN A 131 22.03 14.70 6.72
CA GLN A 131 21.16 15.82 6.37
C GLN A 131 20.00 15.41 5.47
N MET A 132 20.26 14.53 4.49
CA MET A 132 19.22 13.98 3.62
C MET A 132 18.29 13.04 4.40
N LEU A 133 18.82 12.22 5.30
CA LEU A 133 18.01 11.32 6.13
C LEU A 133 17.08 12.11 7.07
N SER A 134 17.57 13.20 7.67
CA SER A 134 16.73 14.16 8.41
C SER A 134 15.63 14.73 7.51
N GLN A 135 15.96 15.20 6.30
CA GLN A 135 14.95 15.69 5.36
C GLN A 135 13.90 14.61 5.01
N GLN A 136 14.30 13.35 4.83
CA GLN A 136 13.36 12.24 4.61
C GLN A 136 12.46 12.01 5.83
N ALA A 137 12.96 12.17 7.06
CA ALA A 137 12.13 12.12 8.27
C ALA A 137 11.08 13.26 8.30
N HIS A 138 11.43 14.46 7.83
CA HIS A 138 10.49 15.58 7.69
C HIS A 138 9.42 15.32 6.60
N VAL A 139 9.81 14.69 5.48
CA VAL A 139 8.85 14.24 4.46
C VAL A 139 7.93 13.16 5.03
N LEU A 140 8.46 12.14 5.71
CA LEU A 140 7.68 11.09 6.36
C LEU A 140 6.68 11.67 7.38
N PHE A 141 7.10 12.64 8.20
CA PHE A 141 6.23 13.35 9.14
C PHE A 141 5.05 14.03 8.44
N LEU A 142 5.32 14.77 7.35
CA LEU A 142 4.27 15.44 6.57
C LEU A 142 3.33 14.46 5.88
N MET A 143 3.88 13.40 5.27
CA MET A 143 3.11 12.43 4.50
C MET A 143 2.30 11.49 5.39
N GLU A 144 2.79 11.15 6.59
CA GLU A 144 2.02 10.42 7.61
C GLU A 144 0.83 11.25 8.07
N GLY A 145 1.02 12.53 8.41
CA GLY A 145 -0.06 13.42 8.85
C GLY A 145 -1.14 13.63 7.77
N LEU A 146 -0.75 13.77 6.50
CA LEU A 146 -1.72 13.80 5.39
C LEU A 146 -2.44 12.47 5.21
N THR A 147 -1.72 11.35 5.18
CA THR A 147 -2.31 10.01 4.96
C THR A 147 -3.27 9.62 6.09
N ILE A 148 -2.90 9.88 7.34
CA ILE A 148 -3.74 9.59 8.51
C ILE A 148 -4.94 10.55 8.60
N SER A 149 -4.83 11.79 8.09
CA SER A 149 -6.00 12.69 7.90
C SER A 149 -6.96 12.12 6.87
N MET A 150 -6.46 11.77 5.68
CA MET A 150 -7.27 11.21 4.58
C MET A 150 -8.01 9.93 5.01
N ALA A 151 -7.42 9.13 5.91
CA ALA A 151 -8.06 7.93 6.42
C ALA A 151 -9.15 8.19 7.49
N ASN A 152 -9.07 9.29 8.24
CA ASN A 152 -9.84 9.47 9.48
C ASN A 152 -10.76 10.70 9.53
N SER A 153 -10.61 11.65 8.61
CA SER A 153 -11.46 12.84 8.48
C SER A 153 -12.63 12.64 7.52
N ASP A 154 -13.72 13.38 7.74
CA ASP A 154 -14.83 13.52 6.78
C ASP A 154 -14.42 14.26 5.48
N THR A 155 -13.49 15.23 5.53
CA THR A 155 -13.18 16.12 4.40
C THR A 155 -11.77 15.97 3.82
N ALA A 156 -10.75 15.59 4.62
CA ALA A 156 -9.35 15.65 4.17
C ALA A 156 -9.05 14.79 2.92
N LEU A 157 -9.74 13.64 2.75
CA LEU A 157 -9.63 12.83 1.54
C LEU A 157 -10.14 13.58 0.29
N GLN A 158 -11.28 14.26 0.41
CA GLN A 158 -11.85 15.07 -0.66
C GLN A 158 -10.98 16.28 -0.97
N GLU A 159 -10.46 16.96 0.05
CA GLU A 159 -9.56 18.13 -0.07
C GLU A 159 -8.27 17.77 -0.82
N VAL A 160 -7.61 16.66 -0.44
CA VAL A 160 -6.40 16.17 -1.12
C VAL A 160 -6.70 15.68 -2.53
N TYR A 161 -7.83 14.99 -2.75
CA TYR A 161 -8.27 14.60 -4.10
C TYR A 161 -8.45 15.83 -5.00
N GLN A 162 -9.27 16.80 -4.57
CA GLN A 162 -9.57 18.01 -5.33
C GLN A 162 -8.32 18.82 -5.65
N HIS A 163 -7.40 18.94 -4.69
CA HIS A 163 -6.12 19.64 -4.87
C HIS A 163 -5.25 19.05 -5.99
N PHE A 164 -5.32 17.74 -6.24
CA PHE A 164 -4.66 17.13 -7.39
C PHE A 164 -5.48 17.22 -8.68
N ILE A 165 -6.82 17.13 -8.60
CA ILE A 165 -7.70 17.37 -9.75
C ILE A 165 -7.52 18.77 -10.33
N ASP A 166 -7.50 19.80 -9.49
CA ASP A 166 -7.31 21.21 -9.88
C ASP A 166 -5.96 21.47 -10.60
N LYS A 167 -5.00 20.56 -10.42
CA LYS A 167 -3.66 20.61 -11.04
C LYS A 167 -3.56 19.83 -12.36
N ARG A 168 -4.59 19.07 -12.75
CA ARG A 168 -4.58 18.32 -14.02
C ARG A 168 -4.92 19.24 -15.18
N HIS A 169 -4.20 19.11 -16.29
CA HIS A 169 -4.42 19.93 -17.49
C HIS A 169 -5.54 19.37 -18.40
N THR A 170 -6.65 18.90 -17.80
CA THR A 170 -7.81 18.33 -18.51
C THR A 170 -9.12 18.96 -18.06
N ARG A 171 -10.06 19.13 -19.01
CA ARG A 171 -11.45 19.56 -18.72
C ARG A 171 -12.34 18.43 -18.20
N TYR A 172 -11.87 17.18 -18.24
CA TYR A 172 -12.61 15.98 -17.85
C TYR A 172 -11.76 15.11 -16.92
N PRO A 173 -11.47 15.55 -15.68
CA PRO A 173 -10.56 14.85 -14.77
C PRO A 173 -11.07 13.45 -14.35
N GLY A 174 -12.40 13.28 -14.22
CA GLY A 174 -13.03 11.99 -13.94
C GLY A 174 -12.98 10.98 -15.08
N ASN A 175 -12.48 11.37 -16.27
CA ASN A 175 -12.27 10.47 -17.40
C ASN A 175 -10.80 9.97 -17.43
N PRO A 176 -10.56 8.64 -17.31
CA PRO A 176 -9.22 8.08 -17.22
C PRO A 176 -8.40 8.27 -18.50
N TRP A 177 -9.01 8.27 -19.68
CA TRP A 177 -8.34 8.53 -20.96
C TRP A 177 -7.92 9.99 -21.12
N MET A 178 -8.78 10.92 -20.68
CA MET A 178 -8.43 12.33 -20.68
C MET A 178 -7.33 12.63 -19.66
N THR A 179 -7.31 11.93 -18.51
CA THR A 179 -6.21 11.95 -17.56
C THR A 179 -4.93 11.31 -18.14
N PHE A 180 -5.03 10.21 -18.91
CA PHE A 180 -3.88 9.60 -19.60
C PHE A 180 -3.18 10.56 -20.57
N LEU A 181 -3.98 11.19 -21.44
CA LEU A 181 -3.49 12.01 -22.55
C LEU A 181 -3.09 13.41 -22.08
N PHE A 182 -3.89 14.04 -21.20
CA PHE A 182 -3.79 15.47 -20.86
C PHE A 182 -3.68 15.75 -19.36
N GLY A 183 -3.87 14.76 -18.48
CA GLY A 183 -3.87 14.97 -17.03
C GLY A 183 -2.50 15.23 -16.40
N VAL A 184 -1.41 14.88 -17.09
CA VAL A 184 -0.02 15.00 -16.62
C VAL A 184 0.91 15.53 -17.72
N PRO A 185 2.06 16.15 -17.38
CA PRO A 185 2.98 16.76 -18.35
C PRO A 185 3.36 15.83 -19.50
N ALA A 186 3.57 16.37 -20.72
CA ALA A 186 3.89 15.57 -21.91
C ALA A 186 5.14 14.68 -21.74
N SER A 187 6.11 15.11 -20.93
CA SER A 187 7.34 14.38 -20.61
C SER A 187 7.15 13.13 -19.74
N THR A 188 6.00 12.97 -19.06
CA THR A 188 5.71 11.79 -18.23
C THR A 188 5.61 10.53 -19.08
N GLY A 189 6.31 9.47 -18.66
CA GLY A 189 6.38 8.18 -19.35
C GLY A 189 5.07 7.39 -19.30
N ILE A 190 4.90 6.47 -20.26
CA ILE A 190 3.68 5.65 -20.40
C ILE A 190 3.36 4.89 -19.11
N PHE A 191 4.37 4.27 -18.49
CA PHE A 191 4.20 3.53 -17.23
C PHE A 191 3.66 4.42 -16.09
N GLU A 192 4.22 5.61 -15.93
CA GLU A 192 3.83 6.56 -14.88
C GLU A 192 2.38 7.05 -15.07
N ARG A 193 1.97 7.29 -16.33
CA ARG A 193 0.57 7.60 -16.70
C ARG A 193 -0.38 6.45 -16.37
N LEU A 194 -0.01 5.21 -16.72
CA LEU A 194 -0.79 4.01 -16.41
C LEU A 194 -0.94 3.81 -14.89
N LYS A 195 0.12 4.08 -14.11
CA LYS A 195 0.06 3.98 -12.64
C LYS A 195 -0.95 4.94 -12.04
N LEU A 196 -1.01 6.20 -12.49
CA LEU A 196 -2.02 7.16 -12.01
C LEU A 196 -3.46 6.63 -12.21
N ILE A 197 -3.75 6.13 -13.42
CA ILE A 197 -5.07 5.62 -13.79
C ILE A 197 -5.40 4.29 -13.10
N SER A 198 -4.41 3.47 -12.77
CA SER A 198 -4.65 2.22 -12.04
C SER A 198 -5.03 2.42 -10.57
N VAL A 199 -4.66 3.56 -9.98
CA VAL A 199 -4.86 3.85 -8.55
C VAL A 199 -6.10 4.70 -8.30
N GLU A 200 -6.41 5.62 -9.21
CA GLU A 200 -7.56 6.52 -9.08
C GLU A 200 -8.92 5.82 -8.87
N PRO A 201 -9.31 4.75 -9.60
CA PRO A 201 -10.56 4.04 -9.38
C PRO A 201 -10.70 3.52 -7.94
N SER A 202 -9.59 3.01 -7.37
CA SER A 202 -9.58 2.55 -5.97
C SER A 202 -9.77 3.71 -4.99
N LEU A 203 -9.13 4.85 -5.22
CA LEU A 203 -9.31 6.03 -4.35
C LEU A 203 -10.73 6.61 -4.47
N LEU A 204 -11.30 6.68 -5.67
CA LEU A 204 -12.67 7.15 -5.89
C LEU A 204 -13.68 6.30 -5.12
N ASN A 205 -13.48 4.98 -5.07
CA ASN A 205 -14.31 4.10 -4.26
C ASN A 205 -14.13 4.39 -2.74
N LEU A 206 -12.90 4.62 -2.26
CA LEU A 206 -12.68 5.05 -0.87
C LEU A 206 -13.35 6.40 -0.54
N LEU A 207 -13.31 7.36 -1.48
CA LEU A 207 -13.94 8.67 -1.33
C LEU A 207 -15.47 8.58 -1.31
N PHE A 208 -16.06 7.70 -2.11
CA PHE A 208 -17.49 7.39 -2.06
C PHE A 208 -17.90 6.87 -0.68
N HIS A 209 -17.21 5.84 -0.17
CA HIS A 209 -17.49 5.24 1.15
C HIS A 209 -17.18 6.15 2.35
N ALA A 210 -16.27 7.11 2.19
CA ALA A 210 -16.04 8.16 3.19
C ALA A 210 -17.23 9.14 3.21
N LYS A 211 -17.70 9.57 2.04
CA LYS A 211 -18.79 10.54 1.89
C LYS A 211 -20.16 10.00 2.35
N THR A 212 -20.42 8.71 2.18
CA THR A 212 -21.65 8.03 2.66
C THR A 212 -21.57 7.60 4.12
N GLY A 213 -20.39 7.66 4.73
CA GLY A 213 -20.13 7.30 6.12
C GLY A 213 -20.60 5.89 6.48
N SER A 214 -21.34 5.74 7.59
CA SER A 214 -21.97 4.48 8.01
C SER A 214 -23.36 4.23 7.40
N ALA A 215 -23.96 5.18 6.67
CA ALA A 215 -25.30 5.03 6.11
C ALA A 215 -25.35 3.94 5.01
N PRO A 216 -26.46 3.19 4.87
CA PRO A 216 -26.67 2.30 3.73
C PRO A 216 -26.51 3.05 2.40
N GLU A 217 -25.85 2.42 1.43
CA GLU A 217 -25.55 3.03 0.13
C GLU A 217 -26.56 2.56 -0.92
N THR A 218 -27.01 3.47 -1.77
CA THR A 218 -27.96 3.19 -2.85
C THR A 218 -27.35 3.50 -4.23
N GLU A 219 -27.93 2.92 -5.28
CA GLU A 219 -27.59 3.30 -6.66
C GLU A 219 -27.83 4.78 -6.94
N THR A 220 -28.74 5.45 -6.21
CA THR A 220 -28.93 6.91 -6.29
C THR A 220 -27.70 7.66 -5.80
N ASP A 221 -27.11 7.25 -4.68
CA ASP A 221 -25.90 7.86 -4.11
C ASP A 221 -24.71 7.67 -5.05
N ARG A 222 -24.54 6.44 -5.57
CA ARG A 222 -23.52 6.09 -6.55
C ARG A 222 -23.68 6.89 -7.85
N ALA A 223 -24.89 6.98 -8.38
CA ALA A 223 -25.17 7.75 -9.60
C ALA A 223 -24.98 9.26 -9.38
N GLN A 224 -25.30 9.78 -8.19
CA GLN A 224 -25.00 11.16 -7.81
C GLN A 224 -23.49 11.40 -7.73
N PHE A 225 -22.73 10.51 -7.09
CA PHE A 225 -21.28 10.58 -7.01
C PHE A 225 -20.62 10.56 -8.40
N ILE A 226 -21.04 9.64 -9.28
CA ILE A 226 -20.56 9.55 -10.66
C ILE A 226 -20.82 10.87 -11.44
N ARG A 227 -22.01 11.47 -11.27
CA ARG A 227 -22.34 12.77 -11.91
C ARG A 227 -21.53 13.93 -11.33
N GLU A 228 -21.41 14.02 -10.01
CA GLU A 228 -20.72 15.10 -9.30
C GLU A 228 -19.23 15.17 -9.65
N TYR A 229 -18.58 14.01 -9.73
CA TYR A 229 -17.16 13.90 -10.06
C TYR A 229 -16.88 13.70 -11.57
N GLY A 230 -17.91 13.67 -12.42
CA GLY A 230 -17.79 13.50 -13.87
C GLY A 230 -17.10 12.18 -14.28
N LEU A 231 -17.37 11.10 -13.54
CA LEU A 231 -16.67 9.82 -13.69
C LEU A 231 -17.12 9.06 -14.94
N SER A 232 -16.19 8.33 -15.57
CA SER A 232 -16.48 7.50 -16.73
C SER A 232 -15.52 6.31 -16.86
N SER A 233 -15.92 5.30 -17.64
CA SER A 233 -15.15 4.05 -17.82
C SER A 233 -14.81 3.42 -16.45
N ILE A 234 -13.57 2.93 -16.25
CA ILE A 234 -13.13 2.28 -15.02
C ILE A 234 -13.30 3.16 -13.75
N ASN A 235 -13.18 4.48 -13.86
CA ASN A 235 -13.41 5.40 -12.74
C ASN A 235 -14.87 5.40 -12.25
N ALA A 236 -15.83 5.10 -13.12
CA ALA A 236 -17.25 4.94 -12.74
C ALA A 236 -17.60 3.49 -12.39
N ALA A 237 -17.01 2.52 -13.10
CA ALA A 237 -17.27 1.09 -12.89
C ALA A 237 -16.83 0.60 -11.51
N CYS A 238 -15.66 1.06 -11.02
CA CYS A 238 -15.12 0.65 -9.72
C CYS A 238 -15.69 1.42 -8.51
N VAL A 239 -16.65 2.33 -8.70
CA VAL A 239 -17.46 2.82 -7.58
C VAL A 239 -18.53 1.77 -7.33
N GLU A 240 -18.41 1.05 -6.22
CA GLU A 240 -19.21 -0.12 -5.87
C GLU A 240 -20.02 0.18 -4.60
N LEU A 241 -21.21 -0.40 -4.46
CA LEU A 241 -21.97 -0.31 -3.21
C LEU A 241 -21.39 -1.29 -2.20
N ALA A 242 -21.15 -0.83 -0.97
CA ALA A 242 -20.58 -1.65 0.09
C ALA A 242 -21.58 -2.67 0.64
N ASN A 243 -21.55 -3.90 0.14
CA ASN A 243 -22.27 -5.01 0.77
C ASN A 243 -21.49 -5.53 1.99
N VAL A 244 -21.86 -5.04 3.18
CA VAL A 244 -21.22 -5.44 4.45
C VAL A 244 -21.49 -6.89 4.85
N SER A 245 -22.46 -7.58 4.22
CA SER A 245 -22.80 -8.97 4.52
C SER A 245 -22.09 -9.99 3.63
N GLU A 246 -21.42 -9.55 2.57
CA GLU A 246 -20.82 -10.41 1.55
C GLU A 246 -19.29 -10.44 1.65
N ARG A 247 -18.72 -11.60 1.30
CA ARG A 247 -17.28 -11.78 1.13
C ARG A 247 -16.96 -12.00 -0.34
N ILE A 248 -15.97 -11.28 -0.84
CA ILE A 248 -15.58 -11.28 -2.25
C ILE A 248 -14.08 -11.58 -2.41
N SER A 249 -13.72 -12.38 -3.41
CA SER A 249 -12.31 -12.70 -3.74
C SER A 249 -11.72 -11.81 -4.85
N GLY A 250 -12.47 -10.81 -5.35
CA GLY A 250 -12.04 -9.93 -6.45
C GLY A 250 -10.76 -9.13 -6.19
N THR A 251 -10.41 -8.89 -4.92
CA THR A 251 -9.14 -8.25 -4.53
C THR A 251 -7.90 -9.02 -5.02
N ILE A 252 -7.98 -10.36 -5.13
CA ILE A 252 -6.89 -11.22 -5.61
C ILE A 252 -6.43 -10.79 -7.00
N ALA A 253 -7.36 -10.59 -7.93
CA ALA A 253 -7.06 -10.27 -9.32
C ALA A 253 -6.32 -8.93 -9.45
N GLY A 254 -6.75 -7.91 -8.69
CA GLY A 254 -6.14 -6.58 -8.69
C GLY A 254 -4.71 -6.58 -8.13
N PHE A 255 -4.46 -7.28 -7.01
CA PHE A 255 -3.10 -7.43 -6.48
C PHE A 255 -2.24 -8.30 -7.40
N GLY A 256 -2.79 -9.39 -7.93
CA GLY A 256 -2.09 -10.33 -8.81
C GLY A 256 -1.55 -9.62 -10.06
N LEU A 257 -2.41 -8.84 -10.74
CA LEU A 257 -1.99 -8.04 -11.88
C LEU A 257 -0.95 -6.97 -11.50
N ASN A 258 -1.13 -6.28 -10.37
CA ASN A 258 -0.19 -5.23 -9.90
C ASN A 258 1.21 -5.77 -9.59
N ILE A 259 1.29 -6.97 -9.00
CA ILE A 259 2.55 -7.67 -8.73
C ILE A 259 3.16 -8.17 -10.05
N LEU A 260 2.36 -8.84 -10.89
CA LEU A 260 2.83 -9.40 -12.16
C LEU A 260 3.39 -8.31 -13.10
N GLU A 261 2.75 -7.15 -13.18
CA GLU A 261 3.22 -5.99 -13.94
C GLU A 261 4.58 -5.48 -13.42
N ALA A 262 4.78 -5.44 -12.10
CA ALA A 262 6.05 -5.05 -11.49
C ALA A 262 7.15 -6.06 -11.82
N VAL A 263 6.93 -7.36 -11.60
CA VAL A 263 7.89 -8.44 -11.92
C VAL A 263 8.29 -8.40 -13.40
N LEU A 264 7.31 -8.21 -14.30
CA LEU A 264 7.55 -8.12 -15.75
C LEU A 264 8.17 -6.79 -16.19
N THR A 265 8.18 -5.77 -15.32
CA THR A 265 8.95 -4.55 -15.50
C THR A 265 10.41 -4.80 -15.11
N GLU A 266 10.66 -5.37 -13.92
CA GLU A 266 12.04 -5.70 -13.47
C GLU A 266 12.76 -6.60 -14.48
N ALA A 267 12.08 -7.64 -14.98
CA ALA A 267 12.63 -8.59 -15.96
C ALA A 267 13.05 -7.96 -17.31
N LYS A 268 12.65 -6.72 -17.61
CA LYS A 268 13.06 -5.99 -18.82
C LYS A 268 14.31 -5.12 -18.61
N HIS A 269 14.72 -4.85 -17.36
CA HIS A 269 15.86 -3.99 -17.06
C HIS A 269 17.18 -4.76 -17.00
N LYS A 270 18.22 -4.21 -17.64
CA LYS A 270 19.56 -4.83 -17.77
C LYS A 270 20.45 -4.70 -16.52
N LYS A 271 19.89 -4.71 -15.30
CA LYS A 271 20.65 -4.77 -14.04
C LYS A 271 21.13 -6.21 -13.79
N PRO A 272 22.08 -6.47 -12.86
CA PRO A 272 22.63 -7.82 -12.64
C PRO A 272 21.53 -8.87 -12.40
N ALA A 273 21.53 -9.91 -13.22
CA ALA A 273 20.37 -10.79 -13.42
C ALA A 273 19.87 -11.51 -12.16
N SER A 274 20.73 -11.76 -11.17
CA SER A 274 20.38 -12.52 -9.96
C SER A 274 19.46 -11.77 -9.00
N SER A 275 19.67 -10.47 -8.74
CA SER A 275 18.79 -9.71 -7.82
C SER A 275 17.40 -9.45 -8.41
N ILE A 276 17.32 -9.28 -9.73
CA ILE A 276 16.03 -9.16 -10.43
C ILE A 276 15.26 -10.49 -10.38
N ALA A 277 15.94 -11.61 -10.65
CA ALA A 277 15.30 -12.92 -10.64
C ALA A 277 14.78 -13.30 -9.23
N ASP A 278 15.58 -13.08 -8.18
CA ASP A 278 15.19 -13.39 -6.80
C ASP A 278 13.98 -12.55 -6.33
N ASN A 279 14.01 -11.22 -6.52
CA ASN A 279 12.88 -10.37 -6.11
C ASN A 279 11.63 -10.60 -6.98
N GLY A 280 11.83 -10.82 -8.29
CA GLY A 280 10.75 -11.17 -9.20
C GLY A 280 10.08 -12.51 -8.84
N ALA A 281 10.87 -13.51 -8.48
CA ALA A 281 10.41 -14.80 -7.99
C ALA A 281 9.61 -14.66 -6.68
N ALA A 282 10.09 -13.84 -5.73
CA ALA A 282 9.36 -13.53 -4.50
C ALA A 282 7.98 -12.92 -4.76
N GLY A 283 7.88 -12.01 -5.74
CA GLY A 283 6.61 -11.45 -6.21
C GLY A 283 5.64 -12.53 -6.72
N LEU A 284 6.12 -13.47 -7.52
CA LEU A 284 5.28 -14.58 -8.00
C LEU A 284 4.88 -15.55 -6.87
N GLY A 285 5.73 -15.73 -5.86
CA GLY A 285 5.37 -16.45 -4.63
C GLY A 285 4.25 -15.76 -3.83
N LEU A 286 4.24 -14.42 -3.76
CA LEU A 286 3.12 -13.67 -3.17
C LEU A 286 1.81 -13.91 -3.93
N ILE A 287 1.83 -13.93 -5.26
CA ILE A 287 0.64 -14.23 -6.06
C ILE A 287 0.15 -15.66 -5.79
N ALA A 288 1.04 -16.65 -5.90
CA ALA A 288 0.66 -18.05 -5.74
C ALA A 288 0.12 -18.36 -4.33
N CYS A 289 0.68 -17.74 -3.29
CA CYS A 289 0.16 -17.81 -1.92
C CYS A 289 -1.24 -17.19 -1.78
N MET A 290 -1.47 -16.05 -2.42
CA MET A 290 -2.77 -15.36 -2.40
C MET A 290 -3.86 -16.10 -3.17
N GLU A 291 -3.52 -16.73 -4.31
CA GLU A 291 -4.44 -17.56 -5.09
C GLU A 291 -4.79 -18.85 -4.32
N HIS A 292 -3.79 -19.58 -3.84
CA HIS A 292 -3.97 -20.83 -3.08
C HIS A 292 -4.83 -20.67 -1.81
N HIS A 293 -4.67 -19.58 -1.07
CA HIS A 293 -5.51 -19.29 0.11
C HIS A 293 -6.90 -18.75 -0.23
N GLY A 294 -7.14 -18.32 -1.48
CA GLY A 294 -8.41 -17.71 -1.88
C GLY A 294 -8.78 -16.47 -1.08
N TYR A 295 -7.79 -15.64 -0.67
CA TYR A 295 -7.99 -14.54 0.29
C TYR A 295 -9.22 -13.67 -0.04
N GLU A 296 -10.11 -13.57 0.95
CA GLU A 296 -11.37 -12.85 0.86
C GLU A 296 -11.22 -11.38 1.26
N SER A 297 -12.22 -10.58 0.90
CA SER A 297 -12.37 -9.20 1.30
C SER A 297 -13.82 -8.92 1.67
N GLN A 298 -14.06 -7.98 2.59
CA GLN A 298 -15.39 -7.61 3.07
C GLN A 298 -15.45 -6.12 3.39
N TYR A 299 -16.62 -5.52 3.27
CA TYR A 299 -16.86 -4.18 3.76
C TYR A 299 -17.21 -4.18 5.25
N THR A 300 -16.50 -3.38 6.03
CA THR A 300 -16.78 -3.15 7.46
C THR A 300 -16.88 -1.66 7.76
N VAL A 301 -17.72 -1.27 8.71
CA VAL A 301 -17.72 0.12 9.21
C VAL A 301 -16.58 0.30 10.21
N CYS A 302 -15.73 1.30 10.00
CA CYS A 302 -14.62 1.66 10.89
C CYS A 302 -14.66 3.16 11.20
N ASN A 303 -14.60 3.52 12.48
CA ASN A 303 -14.55 4.92 12.93
C ASN A 303 -13.14 5.51 12.82
N ARG A 304 -12.11 4.66 12.94
CA ARG A 304 -10.71 5.07 12.85
C ARG A 304 -9.84 3.96 12.25
N LEU A 305 -8.89 4.35 11.42
CA LEU A 305 -7.82 3.52 10.86
C LEU A 305 -6.48 4.05 11.37
N LEU A 306 -5.79 3.24 12.18
CA LEU A 306 -4.49 3.54 12.77
C LEU A 306 -3.50 2.39 12.51
N PRO A 307 -2.18 2.63 12.63
CA PRO A 307 -1.19 1.56 12.69
C PRO A 307 -1.42 0.62 13.90
N GLU A 308 -0.96 -0.62 13.79
CA GLU A 308 -1.02 -1.64 14.84
C GLU A 308 -0.30 -1.20 16.12
N ARG A 309 -1.04 -1.18 17.23
CA ARG A 309 -0.57 -0.74 18.57
C ARG A 309 -0.21 0.75 18.63
N VAL A 310 -0.75 1.56 17.74
CA VAL A 310 -0.72 3.03 17.78
C VAL A 310 -2.13 3.53 18.12
N GLY A 311 -2.23 4.61 18.88
CA GLY A 311 -3.49 5.10 19.43
C GLY A 311 -3.68 6.61 19.32
N VAL A 312 -4.73 7.09 19.98
CA VAL A 312 -4.92 8.51 20.29
C VAL A 312 -4.89 8.72 21.80
N THR A 313 -4.53 9.92 22.24
CA THR A 313 -4.70 10.33 23.65
C THR A 313 -6.18 10.55 23.97
N ARG A 314 -6.53 10.77 25.24
CA ARG A 314 -7.91 11.05 25.67
C ARG A 314 -8.49 12.32 25.02
N GLU A 315 -7.61 13.24 24.64
CA GLU A 315 -7.90 14.53 24.01
C GLU A 315 -7.89 14.45 22.47
N GLY A 316 -7.82 13.23 21.91
CA GLY A 316 -7.89 12.96 20.46
C GLY A 316 -6.58 13.17 19.70
N HIS A 317 -5.45 13.38 20.39
CA HIS A 317 -4.15 13.60 19.73
C HIS A 317 -3.53 12.30 19.23
N TYR A 318 -2.98 12.29 18.01
CA TYR A 318 -2.35 11.12 17.41
C TYR A 318 -1.02 10.79 18.09
N SER A 319 -0.84 9.55 18.57
CA SER A 319 0.36 9.22 19.37
C SER A 319 1.68 9.26 18.58
N LEU A 320 1.66 9.34 17.24
CA LEU A 320 2.88 9.54 16.43
C LEU A 320 3.17 11.01 16.11
N LEU A 321 2.14 11.84 16.13
CA LEU A 321 2.19 13.27 15.77
C LEU A 321 1.41 14.03 16.87
N PRO A 322 1.97 14.24 18.08
CA PRO A 322 1.19 14.63 19.25
C PRO A 322 0.49 16.00 19.20
N SER A 323 0.87 16.87 18.25
CA SER A 323 0.17 18.13 17.94
C SER A 323 -1.05 17.96 17.04
N MET A 324 -1.18 16.82 16.37
CA MET A 324 -2.25 16.50 15.45
C MET A 324 -3.44 15.88 16.17
N ARG A 325 -4.64 16.43 15.98
CA ARG A 325 -5.90 15.81 16.43
C ARG A 325 -6.55 15.02 15.30
N LEU A 326 -7.09 13.84 15.61
CA LEU A 326 -7.80 13.00 14.66
C LEU A 326 -9.30 12.97 14.95
N GLN A 327 -10.10 13.15 13.89
CA GLN A 327 -11.53 12.88 13.91
C GLN A 327 -11.80 11.36 14.06
N ASP A 328 -13.03 11.02 14.44
CA ASP A 328 -13.59 9.66 14.50
C ASP A 328 -14.72 9.54 13.46
N SER A 329 -14.40 9.76 12.18
CA SER A 329 -15.35 9.67 11.08
C SER A 329 -15.72 8.20 10.79
N PRO A 330 -16.98 7.76 10.96
CA PRO A 330 -17.41 6.41 10.60
C PRO A 330 -17.45 6.25 9.07
N LYS A 331 -16.64 5.34 8.51
CA LYS A 331 -16.57 5.08 7.06
C LYS A 331 -16.64 3.60 6.75
N LYS A 332 -17.04 3.22 5.54
CA LYS A 332 -16.95 1.82 5.10
C LYS A 332 -15.56 1.54 4.54
N VAL A 333 -14.94 0.47 5.01
CA VAL A 333 -13.58 0.06 4.68
C VAL A 333 -13.64 -1.31 4.04
N HIS A 334 -13.12 -1.40 2.82
CA HIS A 334 -12.93 -2.66 2.11
C HIS A 334 -11.70 -3.38 2.72
N GLN A 335 -11.94 -4.17 3.76
CA GLN A 335 -10.93 -4.96 4.44
C GLN A 335 -10.47 -6.15 3.58
N PHE A 336 -9.17 -6.45 3.59
CA PHE A 336 -8.57 -7.56 2.84
C PHE A 336 -7.93 -8.56 3.81
N PHE A 337 -8.55 -9.72 4.01
CA PHE A 337 -8.15 -10.68 5.03
C PHE A 337 -6.95 -11.53 4.58
N VAL A 338 -5.76 -10.96 4.72
CA VAL A 338 -4.47 -11.62 4.41
C VAL A 338 -3.68 -11.96 5.66
N HIS A 339 -2.84 -12.98 5.58
CA HIS A 339 -1.89 -13.27 6.66
C HIS A 339 -0.86 -12.14 6.81
N ARG A 340 -0.50 -11.79 8.06
CA ARG A 340 0.57 -10.84 8.40
C ARG A 340 1.86 -11.08 7.60
N ALA A 341 2.29 -12.34 7.49
CA ALA A 341 3.54 -12.69 6.83
C ALA A 341 3.50 -12.42 5.31
N TRP A 342 2.32 -12.51 4.67
CA TRP A 342 2.11 -12.08 3.29
C TRP A 342 2.23 -10.55 3.15
N ARG A 343 1.57 -9.79 4.03
CA ARG A 343 1.67 -8.31 4.09
C ARG A 343 3.12 -7.86 4.26
N ASP A 344 3.85 -8.53 5.15
CA ASP A 344 5.22 -8.17 5.50
C ASP A 344 6.19 -8.42 4.33
N LEU A 345 6.10 -9.59 3.68
CA LEU A 345 6.82 -9.84 2.43
C LEU A 345 6.40 -8.87 1.32
N TYR A 346 5.09 -8.58 1.18
CA TYR A 346 4.62 -7.63 0.16
C TYR A 346 5.24 -6.24 0.33
N ASN A 347 5.31 -5.73 1.57
CA ASN A 347 5.95 -4.45 1.87
C ASN A 347 7.45 -4.48 1.55
N ALA A 348 8.16 -5.54 1.95
CA ALA A 348 9.58 -5.72 1.69
C ALA A 348 9.90 -5.82 0.18
N TRP A 349 9.17 -6.67 -0.54
CA TRP A 349 9.27 -6.88 -1.99
C TRP A 349 8.97 -5.59 -2.78
N ASN A 350 7.89 -4.88 -2.44
CA ASN A 350 7.51 -3.65 -3.12
C ASN A 350 8.46 -2.48 -2.78
N LEU A 351 9.07 -2.48 -1.59
CA LEU A 351 10.11 -1.51 -1.23
C LEU A 351 11.39 -1.73 -2.04
N HIS A 352 11.83 -2.99 -2.19
CA HIS A 352 12.93 -3.36 -3.07
C HIS A 352 12.69 -2.89 -4.51
N PHE A 353 11.52 -3.23 -5.08
CA PHE A 353 11.08 -2.79 -6.40
C PHE A 353 11.14 -1.26 -6.54
N CYS A 354 10.57 -0.51 -5.58
CA CYS A 354 10.58 0.95 -5.61
C CYS A 354 12.00 1.51 -5.59
N ILE A 355 12.90 0.99 -4.75
CA ILE A 355 14.31 1.43 -4.69
C ILE A 355 15.06 1.08 -5.98
N GLN A 356 14.81 -0.08 -6.59
CA GLN A 356 15.50 -0.49 -7.81
C GLN A 356 15.06 0.28 -9.06
N GLN A 357 13.76 0.57 -9.19
CA GLN A 357 13.17 1.10 -10.43
C GLN A 357 12.92 2.61 -10.40
N MET A 358 12.81 3.22 -9.21
CA MET A 358 12.51 4.64 -9.06
C MET A 358 13.76 5.36 -8.55
N ASN A 359 14.46 6.07 -9.44
CA ASN A 359 15.66 6.89 -9.14
C ASN A 359 15.33 8.15 -8.30
N SER A 360 14.46 8.02 -7.30
CA SER A 360 14.10 9.09 -6.37
C SER A 360 14.06 8.54 -4.96
N SER A 361 14.74 9.21 -4.02
CA SER A 361 14.62 8.97 -2.58
C SER A 361 13.20 9.18 -2.04
N PHE A 362 12.35 9.88 -2.79
CA PHE A 362 10.98 10.22 -2.42
C PHE A 362 9.98 9.06 -2.50
N LEU A 363 9.85 8.38 -3.65
CA LEU A 363 8.81 7.37 -3.86
C LEU A 363 8.85 6.14 -2.92
N PRO A 364 10.01 5.63 -2.47
CA PRO A 364 10.07 4.55 -1.47
C PRO A 364 9.41 4.89 -0.13
N LEU A 365 9.40 6.17 0.28
CA LEU A 365 8.86 6.61 1.58
C LEU A 365 7.37 6.27 1.76
N LYS A 366 6.61 6.14 0.66
CA LYS A 366 5.18 5.74 0.68
C LYS A 366 4.93 4.39 1.37
N LEU A 367 5.95 3.52 1.40
CA LEU A 367 5.91 2.18 2.02
C LEU A 367 6.53 2.18 3.43
N LEU A 368 7.20 3.27 3.83
CA LEU A 368 7.78 3.47 5.15
C LEU A 368 6.93 4.38 6.05
N LEU A 369 5.81 4.90 5.56
CA LEU A 369 4.81 5.55 6.41
C LEU A 369 4.34 4.57 7.49
N PRO A 370 4.38 4.91 8.79
CA PRO A 370 3.83 4.08 9.86
C PRO A 370 2.39 3.60 9.60
N SER A 371 1.55 4.46 9.01
CA SER A 371 0.20 4.14 8.53
C SER A 371 0.12 3.03 7.47
N VAL A 372 1.21 2.69 6.79
CA VAL A 372 1.28 1.66 5.74
C VAL A 372 2.09 0.44 6.19
N ILE A 373 3.33 0.63 6.65
CA ILE A 373 4.17 -0.49 7.13
C ILE A 373 3.61 -1.13 8.40
N GLY A 374 2.94 -0.32 9.23
CA GLY A 374 2.28 -0.74 10.46
C GLY A 374 0.79 -0.98 10.31
N ALA A 375 0.18 -0.89 9.13
CA ALA A 375 -1.25 -1.16 8.95
C ALA A 375 -1.62 -2.59 9.36
N SER A 376 -2.78 -2.82 9.98
CA SER A 376 -3.29 -4.18 10.17
C SER A 376 -3.44 -4.88 8.80
N PRO A 377 -3.28 -6.21 8.69
CA PRO A 377 -3.40 -6.90 7.40
C PRO A 377 -4.71 -6.58 6.67
N GLU A 378 -5.81 -6.48 7.41
CA GLU A 378 -7.15 -6.13 6.94
C GLU A 378 -7.20 -4.71 6.36
N SER A 379 -6.58 -3.76 7.05
CA SER A 379 -6.59 -2.33 6.69
C SER A 379 -5.52 -1.95 5.65
N PHE A 380 -4.56 -2.85 5.38
CA PHE A 380 -3.38 -2.59 4.56
C PHE A 380 -3.73 -2.09 3.16
N LYS A 381 -4.71 -2.71 2.49
CA LYS A 381 -5.20 -2.29 1.17
C LYS A 381 -5.63 -0.82 1.17
N HIS A 382 -6.41 -0.41 2.17
CA HIS A 382 -6.94 0.95 2.27
C HIS A 382 -5.81 1.98 2.46
N MET A 383 -4.95 1.80 3.48
CA MET A 383 -3.87 2.74 3.78
C MET A 383 -2.85 2.82 2.63
N ARG A 384 -2.55 1.69 1.98
CA ARG A 384 -1.69 1.64 0.79
C ARG A 384 -2.28 2.45 -0.37
N VAL A 385 -3.59 2.40 -0.63
CA VAL A 385 -4.22 3.17 -1.72
C VAL A 385 -4.11 4.67 -1.46
N LEU A 386 -4.39 5.13 -0.23
CA LEU A 386 -4.25 6.55 0.15
C LEU A 386 -2.82 7.06 -0.06
N SER A 387 -1.84 6.36 0.52
CA SER A 387 -0.41 6.67 0.39
C SER A 387 0.05 6.64 -1.08
N LEU A 388 -0.33 5.61 -1.83
CA LEU A 388 0.06 5.46 -3.24
C LEU A 388 -0.51 6.57 -4.11
N TYR A 389 -1.77 6.98 -3.90
CA TYR A 389 -2.36 8.10 -4.61
C TYR A 389 -1.65 9.43 -4.29
N LEU A 390 -1.41 9.70 -3.00
CA LEU A 390 -0.70 10.90 -2.54
C LEU A 390 0.70 10.98 -3.18
N PHE A 391 1.52 9.94 -3.03
CA PHE A 391 2.88 9.94 -3.57
C PHE A 391 2.94 9.92 -5.10
N ALA A 392 2.03 9.22 -5.79
CA ALA A 392 1.99 9.21 -7.25
C ALA A 392 1.62 10.60 -7.81
N ASN A 393 0.58 11.25 -7.27
CA ASN A 393 0.22 12.59 -7.72
C ASN A 393 1.28 13.63 -7.38
N LEU A 394 1.95 13.53 -6.22
CA LEU A 394 3.08 14.41 -5.90
C LEU A 394 4.25 14.21 -6.86
N HIS A 395 4.60 12.96 -7.17
CA HIS A 395 5.66 12.65 -8.12
C HIS A 395 5.38 13.24 -9.52
N LEU A 396 4.12 13.17 -9.97
CA LEU A 396 3.68 13.63 -11.29
C LEU A 396 3.45 15.15 -11.38
N THR A 397 2.86 15.77 -10.36
CA THR A 397 2.43 17.18 -10.40
C THR A 397 3.42 18.16 -9.79
N ALA A 398 4.32 17.70 -8.91
CA ALA A 398 5.39 18.51 -8.33
C ALA A 398 6.79 18.15 -8.88
N ALA A 399 6.94 17.00 -9.56
CA ALA A 399 8.20 16.54 -10.14
C ALA A 399 9.40 16.65 -9.16
N PRO A 400 9.33 16.02 -7.96
CA PRO A 400 10.34 16.19 -6.91
C PRO A 400 11.75 15.82 -7.39
N HIS A 401 11.89 14.86 -8.30
CA HIS A 401 13.16 14.49 -8.95
C HIS A 401 13.86 15.67 -9.67
N ALA A 402 13.11 16.68 -10.10
CA ALA A 402 13.62 17.89 -10.76
C ALA A 402 13.85 19.07 -9.79
N HIS A 403 13.45 18.94 -8.52
CA HIS A 403 13.55 20.01 -7.52
C HIS A 403 14.83 19.84 -6.68
N PRO A 404 15.69 20.86 -6.51
CA PRO A 404 16.99 20.73 -5.82
C PRO A 404 16.92 20.09 -4.43
N LEU A 405 15.84 20.35 -3.68
CA LEU A 405 15.57 19.75 -2.38
C LEU A 405 15.60 18.20 -2.40
N PHE A 406 15.13 17.55 -3.47
CA PHE A 406 15.08 16.08 -3.56
C PHE A 406 16.05 15.49 -4.60
N GLN A 407 16.97 16.29 -5.14
CA GLN A 407 18.01 15.87 -6.10
C GLN A 407 19.20 15.14 -5.45
N SER A 408 19.13 14.83 -4.16
CA SER A 408 20.14 14.07 -3.43
C SER A 408 20.22 12.62 -3.90
N THR A 409 21.00 12.39 -4.97
CA THR A 409 21.43 11.07 -5.42
C THR A 409 22.48 10.54 -4.44
N PHE A 410 22.05 9.74 -3.47
CA PHE A 410 22.95 8.93 -2.66
C PHE A 410 23.07 7.53 -3.27
N ALA A 411 24.28 7.00 -3.26
CA ALA A 411 24.57 5.60 -3.53
C ALA A 411 25.54 5.13 -2.45
N PHE A 412 25.16 4.11 -1.69
CA PHE A 412 26.09 3.46 -0.75
C PHE A 412 27.13 2.68 -1.54
N GLN A 413 28.37 2.60 -1.03
CA GLN A 413 29.44 1.85 -1.67
C GLN A 413 29.06 0.38 -1.89
N GLN A 414 28.28 -0.20 -0.98
CA GLN A 414 27.77 -1.57 -1.04
C GLN A 414 26.33 -1.68 -1.56
N GLN A 415 25.78 -0.67 -2.25
CA GLN A 415 24.39 -0.67 -2.72
C GLN A 415 24.00 -1.95 -3.49
N ASP A 416 24.81 -2.39 -4.44
CA ASP A 416 24.53 -3.61 -5.22
C ASP A 416 24.66 -4.89 -4.38
N THR A 417 25.43 -4.88 -3.30
CA THR A 417 25.50 -5.98 -2.32
C THR A 417 24.24 -6.00 -1.47
N ILE A 418 23.84 -4.86 -0.91
CA ILE A 418 22.60 -4.68 -0.12
C ILE A 418 21.37 -5.08 -0.96
N MET A 419 21.25 -4.62 -2.20
CA MET A 419 20.10 -4.91 -3.06
C MET A 419 20.06 -6.36 -3.59
N ARG A 420 21.21 -7.05 -3.64
CA ARG A 420 21.27 -8.51 -3.87
C ARG A 420 20.82 -9.28 -2.64
N ALA A 421 21.35 -8.94 -1.46
CA ALA A 421 20.94 -9.56 -0.20
C ALA A 421 19.43 -9.38 0.05
N PHE A 422 18.90 -8.18 -0.16
CA PHE A 422 17.48 -7.89 0.02
C PHE A 422 16.58 -8.69 -0.94
N ALA A 423 16.96 -8.81 -2.21
CA ALA A 423 16.25 -9.69 -3.16
C ALA A 423 16.25 -11.15 -2.68
N HIS A 424 17.41 -11.64 -2.22
CA HIS A 424 17.58 -12.99 -1.76
C HIS A 424 16.77 -13.30 -0.50
N ILE A 425 16.73 -12.38 0.46
CA ILE A 425 15.89 -12.49 1.67
C ILE A 425 14.41 -12.58 1.27
N ASN A 426 13.95 -11.72 0.34
CA ASN A 426 12.57 -11.79 -0.17
C ASN A 426 12.28 -13.15 -0.85
N HIS A 427 13.23 -13.70 -1.62
CA HIS A 427 13.11 -15.02 -2.26
C HIS A 427 13.02 -16.14 -1.20
N LEU A 428 13.93 -16.19 -0.23
CA LEU A 428 13.91 -17.18 0.84
C LEU A 428 12.61 -17.12 1.65
N TYR A 429 12.15 -15.91 1.98
CA TYR A 429 10.91 -15.72 2.73
C TYR A 429 9.67 -16.14 1.91
N ALA A 430 9.64 -15.87 0.60
CA ALA A 430 8.60 -16.38 -0.29
C ALA A 430 8.62 -17.93 -0.35
N ALA A 431 9.79 -18.55 -0.40
CA ALA A 431 9.91 -20.01 -0.38
C ALA A 431 9.42 -20.62 0.95
N LEU A 432 9.70 -19.96 2.08
CA LEU A 432 9.17 -20.34 3.38
C LEU A 432 7.63 -20.23 3.41
N LEU A 433 7.05 -19.11 2.95
CA LEU A 433 5.60 -18.93 2.89
C LEU A 433 4.90 -20.00 2.03
N LEU A 434 5.44 -20.33 0.86
CA LEU A 434 4.86 -21.39 0.03
C LEU A 434 4.98 -22.77 0.71
N LYS A 435 6.11 -23.06 1.37
CA LYS A 435 6.34 -24.35 2.03
C LYS A 435 5.47 -24.56 3.27
N SER A 436 5.29 -23.53 4.11
CA SER A 436 4.54 -23.65 5.38
C SER A 436 3.09 -23.22 5.26
N GLY A 437 2.78 -22.25 4.41
CA GLY A 437 1.43 -21.70 4.23
C GLY A 437 0.61 -22.40 3.13
N CYS A 438 1.26 -22.97 2.10
CA CYS A 438 0.56 -23.49 0.92
C CYS A 438 0.79 -25.00 0.69
N PRO A 439 0.38 -25.88 1.62
CA PRO A 439 0.60 -27.31 1.51
C PRO A 439 -0.04 -27.89 0.24
N GLY A 440 0.74 -28.69 -0.50
CA GLY A 440 0.31 -29.31 -1.77
C GLY A 440 0.55 -28.47 -3.03
N LEU A 441 0.88 -27.18 -2.91
CA LEU A 441 1.19 -26.33 -4.08
C LEU A 441 2.49 -26.75 -4.80
N ASN A 442 3.41 -27.42 -4.09
CA ASN A 442 4.60 -28.11 -4.64
C ASN A 442 5.45 -27.31 -5.64
N LYS A 443 5.47 -25.98 -5.52
CA LYS A 443 6.25 -25.06 -6.35
C LYS A 443 7.14 -24.16 -5.50
N THR A 444 8.34 -23.90 -5.99
CA THR A 444 9.24 -22.88 -5.41
C THR A 444 9.06 -21.54 -6.15
N PRO A 445 9.49 -20.40 -5.56
CA PRO A 445 9.42 -19.11 -6.24
C PRO A 445 10.21 -19.12 -7.57
N ALA A 446 11.37 -19.80 -7.61
CA ALA A 446 12.17 -19.96 -8.82
C ALA A 446 11.44 -20.74 -9.93
N MET A 447 10.67 -21.79 -9.59
CA MET A 447 9.83 -22.51 -10.55
C MET A 447 8.74 -21.60 -11.12
N LEU A 448 8.02 -20.88 -10.25
CA LEU A 448 6.99 -19.91 -10.66
C LEU A 448 7.56 -18.83 -11.60
N TYR A 449 8.78 -18.35 -11.34
CA TYR A 449 9.48 -17.40 -12.20
C TYR A 449 9.83 -17.97 -13.58
N ALA A 450 10.41 -19.18 -13.62
CA ALA A 450 10.73 -19.85 -14.89
C ALA A 450 9.47 -20.09 -15.75
N GLU A 451 8.39 -20.57 -15.13
CA GLU A 451 7.10 -20.83 -15.79
C GLU A 451 6.42 -19.54 -16.32
N THR A 452 6.40 -18.47 -15.52
CA THR A 452 5.63 -17.25 -15.84
C THR A 452 6.36 -16.34 -16.83
N ILE A 453 7.65 -16.10 -16.58
CA ILE A 453 8.45 -15.09 -17.29
C ILE A 453 9.00 -15.69 -18.59
N GLY A 454 9.52 -16.92 -18.50
CA GLY A 454 10.10 -17.67 -19.62
C GLY A 454 11.10 -16.83 -20.45
N HIS A 455 11.07 -17.03 -21.77
CA HIS A 455 11.89 -16.25 -22.71
C HIS A 455 11.20 -14.98 -23.25
N HIS A 456 9.91 -14.77 -22.97
CA HIS A 456 9.08 -13.75 -23.62
C HIS A 456 8.17 -12.95 -22.65
N PRO A 457 8.75 -12.22 -21.67
CA PRO A 457 7.98 -11.49 -20.65
C PRO A 457 6.97 -10.48 -21.24
N GLY A 458 7.32 -9.80 -22.33
CA GLY A 458 6.41 -8.84 -22.98
C GLY A 458 5.10 -9.46 -23.50
N LEU A 459 5.17 -10.68 -24.05
CA LEU A 459 4.00 -11.39 -24.57
C LEU A 459 3.12 -11.92 -23.43
N GLN A 460 3.74 -12.40 -22.35
CA GLN A 460 3.04 -12.89 -21.17
C GLN A 460 2.30 -11.75 -20.45
N LEU A 461 2.90 -10.56 -20.34
CA LEU A 461 2.21 -9.37 -19.82
C LEU A 461 0.94 -9.05 -20.63
N ALA A 462 1.06 -9.02 -21.96
CA ALA A 462 -0.07 -8.73 -22.85
C ALA A 462 -1.20 -9.76 -22.71
N ARG A 463 -0.86 -11.06 -22.65
CA ARG A 463 -1.84 -12.14 -22.42
C ARG A 463 -2.55 -12.03 -21.08
N SER A 464 -1.81 -11.77 -20.00
CA SER A 464 -2.40 -11.64 -18.65
C SER A 464 -3.28 -10.40 -18.53
N ILE A 465 -2.88 -9.26 -19.11
CA ILE A 465 -3.74 -8.08 -19.22
C ILE A 465 -5.00 -8.43 -20.01
N SER A 466 -4.90 -9.06 -21.19
CA SER A 466 -6.08 -9.45 -21.97
C SER A 466 -7.03 -10.35 -21.17
N ARG A 467 -6.51 -11.40 -20.51
CA ARG A 467 -7.32 -12.29 -19.65
C ARG A 467 -8.02 -11.51 -18.52
N PHE A 468 -7.33 -10.58 -17.87
CA PHE A 468 -7.92 -9.73 -16.83
C PHE A 468 -9.03 -8.81 -17.38
N LEU A 469 -8.84 -8.20 -18.56
CA LEU A 469 -9.85 -7.34 -19.18
C LEU A 469 -11.11 -8.12 -19.63
N TYR A 470 -10.97 -9.40 -19.99
CA TYR A 470 -12.10 -10.27 -20.34
C TYR A 470 -12.84 -10.86 -19.13
N ALA A 471 -12.15 -11.11 -18.02
CA ALA A 471 -12.72 -11.81 -16.87
C ALA A 471 -12.05 -11.39 -15.54
N SER A 472 -12.23 -10.13 -15.15
CA SER A 472 -11.57 -9.49 -13.98
C SER A 472 -11.70 -10.28 -12.69
N ASP A 473 -12.92 -10.62 -12.29
CA ASP A 473 -13.22 -11.13 -10.94
C ASP A 473 -12.71 -12.57 -10.75
N SER A 474 -12.72 -13.34 -11.83
CA SER A 474 -12.18 -14.70 -11.90
C SER A 474 -10.75 -14.75 -12.44
N PHE A 475 -10.08 -13.61 -12.63
CA PHE A 475 -8.69 -13.61 -13.10
C PHE A 475 -7.78 -14.21 -12.03
N ARG A 476 -6.95 -15.15 -12.47
CA ARG A 476 -5.90 -15.82 -11.73
C ARG A 476 -4.69 -15.99 -12.67
N VAL A 477 -3.49 -15.89 -12.11
CA VAL A 477 -2.21 -15.97 -12.82
C VAL A 477 -1.81 -17.43 -12.99
N PHE A 478 -1.99 -18.26 -11.95
CA PHE A 478 -1.60 -19.67 -11.95
C PHE A 478 -2.78 -20.62 -12.03
N GLU A 479 -3.87 -20.31 -11.33
CA GLU A 479 -5.06 -21.17 -11.31
C GLU A 479 -5.93 -20.95 -12.56
N GLU A 480 -6.64 -21.99 -12.99
CA GLU A 480 -7.73 -21.83 -13.96
C GLU A 480 -8.99 -21.35 -13.24
N PRO A 481 -9.76 -20.42 -13.84
CA PRO A 481 -11.01 -19.96 -13.24
C PRO A 481 -12.00 -21.14 -13.12
N PRO A 482 -12.72 -21.29 -12.00
CA PRO A 482 -13.83 -22.24 -11.94
C PRO A 482 -14.87 -21.89 -13.02
N PRO A 483 -15.50 -22.88 -13.66
CA PRO A 483 -16.45 -22.63 -14.75
C PRO A 483 -17.67 -21.82 -14.25
N LYS A 484 -17.79 -20.58 -14.72
CA LYS A 484 -18.91 -19.68 -14.40
C LYS A 484 -20.21 -20.12 -15.11
N PRO A 485 -21.37 -20.09 -14.43
CA PRO A 485 -22.67 -19.91 -15.08
C PRO A 485 -22.71 -18.58 -15.85
N SER A 486 -23.62 -18.48 -16.82
CA SER A 486 -23.61 -17.46 -17.89
C SER A 486 -23.53 -15.98 -17.44
N ALA A 487 -22.66 -15.23 -18.15
CA ALA A 487 -22.68 -13.78 -18.36
C ALA A 487 -22.50 -12.85 -17.14
N SER A 488 -21.26 -12.43 -16.90
CA SER A 488 -20.93 -11.11 -16.32
C SER A 488 -20.58 -10.16 -17.48
N PRO A 489 -21.01 -8.88 -17.48
CA PRO A 489 -20.64 -7.94 -18.55
C PRO A 489 -19.15 -7.63 -18.50
N GLY A 490 -18.44 -7.88 -19.61
CA GLY A 490 -17.00 -7.62 -19.72
C GLY A 490 -16.67 -6.13 -19.79
N LEU A 491 -15.38 -5.79 -19.63
CA LEU A 491 -14.89 -4.42 -19.44
C LEU A 491 -15.12 -3.45 -20.63
N PHE A 492 -15.52 -3.98 -21.80
CA PHE A 492 -15.87 -3.23 -23.00
C PHE A 492 -17.39 -3.24 -23.33
N THR A 493 -18.21 -3.85 -22.48
CA THR A 493 -19.66 -3.83 -22.66
C THR A 493 -20.16 -2.43 -22.28
N PRO A 494 -20.81 -1.67 -23.17
CA PRO A 494 -21.44 -0.42 -22.75
C PRO A 494 -22.48 -0.72 -21.67
N ALA A 495 -22.60 0.17 -20.69
CA ALA A 495 -23.69 0.08 -19.72
C ALA A 495 -25.04 0.01 -20.47
N PRO A 496 -26.04 -0.73 -19.97
CA PRO A 496 -27.38 -0.70 -20.54
C PRO A 496 -27.85 0.76 -20.56
N THR A 497 -28.02 1.31 -21.75
CA THR A 497 -28.79 2.54 -21.92
C THR A 497 -30.25 2.20 -21.64
N ASP A 498 -30.87 2.86 -20.67
CA ASP A 498 -32.31 2.80 -20.42
C ASP A 498 -33.07 3.32 -21.65
N ALA A 499 -33.33 2.41 -22.58
CA ALA A 499 -33.97 2.70 -23.84
C ALA A 499 -35.48 2.81 -23.65
N SER A 500 -35.94 4.06 -23.56
CA SER A 500 -37.31 4.52 -23.81
C SER A 500 -38.42 3.92 -22.93
N GLY A 501 -38.92 4.74 -22.01
CA GLY A 501 -40.33 4.67 -21.63
C GLY A 501 -41.21 4.94 -22.87
N THR A 502 -42.16 4.06 -23.14
CA THR A 502 -43.12 4.22 -24.22
C THR A 502 -44.18 5.26 -23.83
N SER A 503 -44.01 6.49 -24.30
CA SER A 503 -45.09 7.49 -24.32
C SER A 503 -46.06 7.17 -25.46
N SER A 504 -47.26 6.71 -25.13
CA SER A 504 -48.35 6.54 -26.10
C SER A 504 -48.78 7.90 -26.66
N PRO A 505 -48.91 8.09 -27.98
CA PRO A 505 -49.48 9.30 -28.55
C PRO A 505 -51.00 9.36 -28.32
N PRO A 506 -51.60 10.56 -28.21
CA PRO A 506 -53.04 10.69 -27.97
C PRO A 506 -53.87 10.30 -29.21
N SER A 507 -55.00 9.63 -28.97
CA SER A 507 -55.94 9.25 -30.00
C SER A 507 -56.68 10.45 -30.59
N VAL A 508 -56.52 10.69 -31.89
CA VAL A 508 -57.44 11.52 -32.67
C VAL A 508 -58.48 10.60 -33.30
N GLY A 509 -59.74 10.73 -32.87
CA GLY A 509 -60.87 10.04 -33.51
C GLY A 509 -61.27 10.77 -34.81
N PRO A 510 -61.66 10.05 -35.87
CA PRO A 510 -62.16 10.66 -37.10
C PRO A 510 -63.67 10.96 -37.01
N PRO A 511 -64.20 11.82 -37.92
CA PRO A 511 -65.59 11.73 -38.36
C PRO A 511 -65.83 10.50 -39.27
#